data_AF-U6D6V7-F1
#
_entry.id   AF-U6D6V7-F1
#
_cell.length_a   1.000
_cell.length_b   1.000
_cell.length_c   1.000
_cell.angle_alpha   90.00
_cell.angle_beta   90.00
_cell.angle_gamma   90.00
#
_symmetry.space_group_name_H-M   'P 1'
#
loop_
_entity.id
_entity.type
_entity.pdbx_description
1 polymer ?
#
loop_
_entity_poly.entity_id
_entity_poly.type
_entity_poly.pdbx_seq_one_letter_code
_entity_poly.pdbx_strand_id
1 'polypeptide(L)'
;PIVGGYQDPLIPSYRRISFNPQIVPQIRSHLRPNPLLSSHPGAFAGYWNVTLIPEGARHIRVAHRSRNHLALMGGDGRYVLNGNWAVSPPGTYEAAGTRVVYTREAGPEEMLSAAGPTSHDLLLQVLLREPNPGIEFEFWLPRERYSPFQ
;
A
#
# COMPACT_ATOMS: atom_id res chain seq x y z
N PRO A 1 8.83 -4.33 8.41
CA PRO A 1 9.05 -3.70 9.72
C PRO A 1 8.21 -2.43 9.86
N ILE A 2 7.21 -2.48 10.72
CA ILE A 2 6.44 -1.32 11.17
C ILE A 2 7.44 -0.33 11.79
N VAL A 3 7.52 0.90 11.29
CA VAL A 3 8.57 1.86 11.69
C VAL A 3 8.17 2.62 12.96
N GLY A 4 6.88 2.61 13.33
CA GLY A 4 6.42 3.07 14.64
C GLY A 4 4.91 3.02 14.78
N GLY A 5 4.46 2.84 16.03
CA GLY A 5 3.07 3.07 16.43
C GLY A 5 3.00 4.31 17.32
N TYR A 6 2.44 5.40 16.82
CA TYR A 6 2.20 6.59 17.65
C TYR A 6 0.81 6.46 18.29
N GLN A 7 0.76 6.51 19.62
CA GLN A 7 -0.50 6.62 20.34
C GLN A 7 -0.76 8.09 20.62
N ASP A 8 -1.81 8.62 20.02
CA ASP A 8 -2.23 10.00 20.25
C ASP A 8 -2.85 10.12 21.65
N PRO A 9 -2.31 10.97 22.54
CA PRO A 9 -2.88 11.17 23.88
C PRO A 9 -4.33 11.67 23.87
N LEU A 10 -4.76 12.34 22.79
CA LEU A 10 -6.11 12.86 22.63
C LEU A 10 -7.10 11.78 22.16
N ILE A 11 -6.61 10.68 21.58
CA ILE A 11 -7.44 9.59 21.06
C ILE A 11 -6.84 8.23 21.50
N PRO A 12 -6.87 7.92 22.81
CA PRO A 12 -6.15 6.79 23.38
C PRO A 12 -6.70 5.42 22.96
N SER A 13 -7.92 5.38 22.42
CA SER A 13 -8.55 4.17 21.87
C SER A 13 -8.00 3.76 20.50
N TYR A 14 -7.20 4.62 19.85
CA TYR A 14 -6.60 4.33 18.56
C TYR A 14 -5.07 4.39 18.61
N ARG A 15 -4.44 3.65 17.69
CA ARG A 15 -3.01 3.74 17.43
C ARG A 15 -2.79 4.06 15.96
N ARG A 16 -1.99 5.09 15.69
CA ARG A 16 -1.54 5.42 14.34
C ARG A 16 -0.38 4.50 13.98
N ILE A 17 -0.55 3.76 12.89
CA ILE A 17 0.46 2.88 12.30
C ILE A 17 1.03 3.60 11.10
N SER A 18 2.33 3.82 11.13
CA SER A 18 3.04 4.40 10.00
C SER A 18 4.26 3.55 9.68
N PHE A 19 4.50 3.31 8.41
CA PHE A 19 5.76 2.77 7.95
C PHE A 19 6.08 3.31 6.57
N ASN A 20 7.36 3.53 6.34
CA ASN A 20 7.87 3.77 5.01
C ASN A 20 8.51 2.46 4.56
N PRO A 21 7.87 1.67 3.68
CA PRO A 21 8.55 0.55 3.07
C PRO A 21 9.49 1.13 2.02
N GLN A 22 10.61 1.70 2.47
CA GLN A 22 11.84 1.78 1.68
C GLN A 22 12.42 0.37 1.42
N ILE A 23 11.63 -0.69 1.58
CA ILE A 23 12.08 -2.08 1.57
C ILE A 23 11.83 -2.64 0.18
N VAL A 24 12.49 -2.05 -0.81
CA VAL A 24 12.72 -2.70 -2.10
C VAL A 24 14.17 -2.50 -2.64
N PRO A 25 15.15 -1.93 -1.93
CA PRO A 25 16.54 -2.23 -2.21
C PRO A 25 17.07 -3.12 -1.07
N GLN A 26 17.33 -4.42 -1.34
CA GLN A 26 18.43 -5.24 -0.79
C GLN A 26 18.25 -6.75 -1.06
N ILE A 27 17.08 -7.26 -1.48
CA ILE A 27 16.94 -8.68 -1.93
C ILE A 27 17.51 -8.90 -3.35
N ARG A 28 18.62 -8.23 -3.69
CA ARG A 28 19.50 -8.61 -4.80
C ARG A 28 20.64 -9.52 -4.33
N SER A 29 20.90 -9.64 -3.03
CA SER A 29 22.00 -10.47 -2.52
C SER A 29 21.63 -11.95 -2.35
N HIS A 30 20.35 -12.32 -2.29
CA HIS A 30 19.92 -13.70 -1.99
C HIS A 30 19.03 -14.37 -3.05
N LEU A 31 18.55 -13.63 -4.04
CA LEU A 31 17.99 -14.24 -5.25
C LEU A 31 19.14 -14.38 -6.24
N ARG A 32 19.59 -15.62 -6.47
CA ARG A 32 20.57 -15.89 -7.54
C ARG A 32 20.00 -15.30 -8.84
N PRO A 33 20.75 -14.47 -9.58
CA PRO A 33 20.29 -14.00 -10.87
C PRO A 33 19.95 -15.23 -11.71
N ASN A 34 18.73 -15.32 -12.22
CA ASN A 34 18.45 -16.27 -13.29
C ASN A 34 19.27 -15.78 -14.49
N PRO A 35 20.30 -16.52 -14.93
CA PRO A 35 21.24 -16.05 -15.94
C PRO A 35 20.58 -15.82 -17.32
N LEU A 36 19.32 -16.22 -17.50
CA LEU A 36 18.54 -15.96 -18.70
C LEU A 36 17.83 -14.60 -18.72
N LEU A 37 17.85 -13.82 -17.63
CA LEU A 37 17.10 -12.56 -17.50
C LEU A 37 17.98 -11.34 -17.16
N SER A 38 19.31 -11.48 -17.15
CA SER A 38 20.25 -10.46 -16.67
C SER A 38 20.39 -9.22 -17.57
N SER A 39 19.68 -9.14 -18.70
CA SER A 39 19.74 -8.00 -19.64
C SER A 39 18.37 -7.44 -20.06
N HIS A 40 17.26 -7.83 -19.43
CA HIS A 40 15.92 -7.35 -19.83
C HIS A 40 15.43 -6.18 -18.96
N PRO A 41 14.88 -5.09 -19.56
CA PRO A 41 14.06 -4.11 -18.87
C PRO A 41 12.74 -4.76 -18.45
N GLY A 42 12.80 -5.61 -17.42
CA GLY A 42 11.71 -6.49 -17.00
C GLY A 42 11.96 -7.25 -15.70
N ALA A 43 13.18 -7.22 -15.15
CA ALA A 43 13.53 -7.91 -13.89
C ALA A 43 12.77 -7.42 -12.64
N PHE A 44 11.98 -6.35 -12.75
CA PHE A 44 11.12 -5.82 -11.68
C PHE A 44 9.63 -5.79 -12.05
N ALA A 45 9.24 -6.23 -13.25
CA ALA A 45 7.88 -6.06 -13.74
C ALA A 45 6.91 -7.02 -13.02
N GLY A 46 6.05 -6.47 -12.16
CA GLY A 46 5.01 -7.25 -11.48
C GLY A 46 4.38 -6.49 -10.31
N TYR A 47 3.28 -7.05 -9.79
CA TYR A 47 2.67 -6.59 -8.55
C TYR A 47 3.40 -7.15 -7.34
N TRP A 48 3.71 -6.28 -6.38
CA TRP A 48 4.35 -6.62 -5.12
C TRP A 48 3.43 -6.29 -3.95
N ASN A 49 3.25 -7.23 -3.02
CA ASN A 49 2.48 -7.02 -1.81
C ASN A 49 3.23 -6.07 -0.88
N VAL A 50 2.60 -4.96 -0.51
CA VAL A 50 3.16 -3.99 0.45
C VAL A 50 2.73 -4.35 1.86
N THR A 51 1.41 -4.41 2.10
CA THR A 51 0.83 -4.72 3.40
C THR A 51 -0.66 -5.06 3.26
N LEU A 52 -1.23 -5.63 4.31
CA LEU A 52 -2.66 -5.55 4.55
C LEU A 52 -3.03 -4.21 5.21
N ILE A 53 -4.18 -3.68 4.82
CA ILE A 53 -4.94 -2.66 5.56
C ILE A 53 -6.06 -3.43 6.27
N PRO A 54 -5.98 -3.61 7.60
CA PRO A 54 -6.89 -4.50 8.32
C PRO A 54 -8.31 -3.95 8.43
N GLU A 55 -9.28 -4.82 8.72
CA GLU A 55 -10.61 -4.44 9.20
C GLU A 55 -10.54 -3.43 10.36
N GLY A 56 -11.37 -2.40 10.31
CA GLY A 56 -11.47 -1.35 11.32
C GLY A 56 -10.47 -0.21 11.11
N ALA A 57 -9.61 -0.28 10.10
CA ALA A 57 -8.65 0.78 9.77
C ALA A 57 -9.37 2.06 9.34
N ARG A 58 -8.91 3.19 9.88
CA ARG A 58 -9.42 4.55 9.63
C ARG A 58 -8.28 5.49 9.23
N HIS A 59 -8.61 6.65 8.68
CA HIS A 59 -7.62 7.66 8.30
C HIS A 59 -6.47 7.06 7.49
N ILE A 60 -6.83 6.23 6.50
CA ILE A 60 -5.87 5.53 5.65
C ILE A 60 -5.29 6.56 4.67
N ARG A 61 -3.96 6.58 4.55
CA ARG A 61 -3.24 7.37 3.56
C ARG A 61 -2.04 6.58 3.04
N VAL A 62 -1.93 6.51 1.72
CA VAL A 62 -0.81 5.89 1.01
C VAL A 62 -0.37 6.84 -0.08
N ALA A 63 0.90 7.21 -0.16
CA ALA A 63 1.40 8.11 -1.19
C ALA A 63 2.81 7.73 -1.63
N HIS A 64 3.16 8.00 -2.88
CA HIS A 64 4.53 7.93 -3.34
C HIS A 64 4.80 8.90 -4.48
N ARG A 65 6.08 9.17 -4.74
CA ARG A 65 6.55 9.98 -5.88
C ARG A 65 7.46 9.16 -6.78
N SER A 66 6.89 8.38 -7.68
CA SER A 66 7.61 7.46 -8.57
C SER A 66 6.80 7.13 -9.83
N ARG A 67 7.36 6.36 -10.76
CA ARG A 67 6.64 5.81 -11.93
C ARG A 67 5.86 4.53 -11.61
N ASN A 68 5.87 4.06 -10.37
CA ASN A 68 5.11 2.88 -9.94
C ASN A 68 3.62 3.21 -9.81
N HIS A 69 2.81 2.16 -9.66
CA HIS A 69 1.37 2.32 -9.43
C HIS A 69 0.92 1.56 -8.19
N LEU A 70 0.31 2.24 -7.24
CA LEU A 70 -0.43 1.64 -6.13
C LEU A 70 -1.58 0.80 -6.68
N ALA A 71 -1.85 -0.34 -6.08
CA ALA A 71 -3.02 -1.16 -6.41
C ALA A 71 -3.68 -1.66 -5.14
N LEU A 72 -5.00 -1.80 -5.20
CA LEU A 72 -5.82 -2.15 -4.05
C LEU A 72 -6.70 -3.33 -4.41
N MET A 73 -6.58 -4.40 -3.64
CA MET A 73 -7.34 -5.63 -3.81
C MET A 73 -8.24 -5.86 -2.59
N GLY A 74 -9.49 -6.25 -2.85
CA GLY A 74 -10.44 -6.66 -1.81
C GLY A 74 -10.12 -8.04 -1.23
N GLY A 75 -10.69 -8.35 -0.07
CA GLY A 75 -10.57 -9.68 0.55
C GLY A 75 -11.13 -10.84 -0.30
N ASP A 76 -11.91 -10.54 -1.34
CA ASP A 76 -12.41 -11.52 -2.32
C ASP A 76 -11.41 -11.80 -3.47
N GLY A 77 -10.22 -11.20 -3.42
CA GLY A 77 -9.18 -11.35 -4.44
C GLY A 77 -9.38 -10.50 -5.69
N ARG A 78 -10.40 -9.64 -5.73
CA ARG A 78 -10.65 -8.75 -6.88
C ARG A 78 -10.00 -7.39 -6.69
N TYR A 79 -9.42 -6.86 -7.77
CA TYR A 79 -8.89 -5.50 -7.77
C TYR A 79 -10.02 -4.47 -7.71
N VAL A 80 -9.92 -3.57 -6.74
CA VAL A 80 -10.79 -2.39 -6.61
C VAL A 80 -10.25 -1.24 -7.45
N LEU A 81 -8.92 -1.08 -7.44
CA LEU A 81 -8.22 0.00 -8.13
C LEU A 81 -6.87 -0.51 -8.59
N ASN A 82 -6.53 -0.24 -9.86
CA ASN A 82 -5.34 -0.71 -10.55
C ASN A 82 -5.20 -2.24 -10.45
N GLY A 83 -4.81 -2.90 -11.52
CA GLY A 83 -4.88 -4.37 -11.53
C GLY A 83 -4.87 -4.91 -12.94
N ASN A 84 -4.50 -6.18 -13.09
CA ASN A 84 -4.45 -6.81 -14.41
C ASN A 84 -3.62 -6.00 -15.43
N TRP A 85 -2.54 -5.36 -14.96
CA TRP A 85 -1.67 -4.49 -15.77
C TRP A 85 -2.34 -3.21 -16.29
N ALA A 86 -3.54 -2.89 -15.82
CA ALA A 86 -4.29 -1.69 -16.16
C ALA A 86 -4.23 -0.65 -15.04
N VAL A 87 -4.19 0.62 -15.46
CA VAL A 87 -4.21 1.79 -14.59
C VAL A 87 -5.59 2.43 -14.66
N SER A 88 -6.26 2.49 -13.52
CA SER A 88 -7.55 3.12 -13.31
C SER A 88 -7.46 4.66 -13.42
N PRO A 89 -8.56 5.35 -13.76
CA PRO A 89 -8.62 6.80 -13.70
C PRO A 89 -8.61 7.32 -12.25
N PRO A 90 -8.14 8.55 -11.99
CA PRO A 90 -8.36 9.22 -10.71
C PRO A 90 -9.86 9.28 -10.38
N GLY A 91 -10.22 9.10 -9.11
CA GLY A 91 -11.62 9.08 -8.70
C GLY A 91 -11.86 8.48 -7.32
N THR A 92 -13.13 8.26 -7.00
CA THR A 92 -13.56 7.61 -5.75
C THR A 92 -14.06 6.20 -6.04
N TYR A 93 -13.57 5.24 -5.26
CA TYR A 93 -13.87 3.81 -5.39
C TYR A 93 -14.44 3.30 -4.07
N GLU A 94 -15.46 2.44 -4.14
CA GLU A 94 -15.99 1.76 -2.95
C GLU A 94 -15.12 0.52 -2.67
N ALA A 95 -14.58 0.42 -1.46
CA ALA A 95 -13.70 -0.67 -1.04
C ALA A 95 -13.93 -0.99 0.44
N ALA A 96 -14.18 -2.26 0.78
CA ALA A 96 -14.38 -2.71 2.16
C ALA A 96 -15.27 -1.77 3.00
N GLY A 97 -16.43 -1.37 2.47
CA GLY A 97 -17.39 -0.53 3.19
C GLY A 97 -16.98 0.94 3.38
N THR A 98 -15.92 1.42 2.75
CA THR A 98 -15.51 2.84 2.74
C THR A 98 -15.22 3.34 1.34
N ARG A 99 -15.24 4.66 1.19
CA ARG A 99 -14.80 5.37 -0.02
C ARG A 99 -13.31 5.59 0.00
N VAL A 100 -12.62 5.06 -1.01
CA VAL A 100 -11.21 5.28 -1.30
C VAL A 100 -11.09 6.34 -2.37
N VAL A 101 -10.47 7.47 -2.04
CA VAL A 101 -10.11 8.52 -2.98
C VAL A 101 -8.73 8.21 -3.54
N TYR A 102 -8.66 8.03 -4.85
CA TYR A 102 -7.44 7.80 -5.61
C TYR A 102 -7.13 9.01 -6.48
N THR A 103 -5.96 9.61 -6.28
CA THR A 103 -5.48 10.74 -7.06
C THR A 103 -4.17 10.40 -7.75
N ARG A 104 -4.01 10.97 -8.94
CA ARG A 104 -2.78 10.95 -9.72
C ARG A 104 -2.64 12.32 -10.36
N GLU A 105 -1.74 13.12 -9.82
CA GLU A 105 -1.44 14.45 -10.35
C GLU A 105 -0.70 14.32 -11.69
N ALA A 106 -0.57 15.42 -12.44
CA ALA A 106 0.21 15.42 -13.68
C ALA A 106 1.73 15.13 -13.48
N GLY A 107 2.18 15.03 -12.22
CA GLY A 107 3.55 14.64 -11.82
C GLY A 107 3.66 13.19 -11.33
N PRO A 108 4.79 12.78 -10.71
CA PRO A 108 5.01 11.40 -10.26
C PRO A 108 4.25 11.05 -8.97
N GLU A 109 3.39 11.94 -8.48
CA GLU A 109 2.68 11.76 -7.21
C GLU A 109 1.37 11.00 -7.43
N GLU A 110 1.26 9.88 -6.72
CA GLU A 110 0.09 9.03 -6.68
C GLU A 110 -0.30 8.80 -5.21
N MET A 111 -1.60 8.89 -4.92
CA MET A 111 -2.10 8.79 -3.54
C MET A 111 -3.42 8.02 -3.46
N LEU A 112 -3.55 7.25 -2.38
CA LEU A 112 -4.80 6.67 -1.89
C LEU A 112 -5.12 7.25 -0.53
N SER A 113 -6.40 7.53 -0.30
CA SER A 113 -6.88 7.88 1.04
C SER A 113 -8.29 7.37 1.28
N ALA A 114 -8.60 7.04 2.53
CA ALA A 114 -9.95 6.68 2.94
C ALA A 114 -10.20 7.08 4.40
N ALA A 115 -11.40 7.57 4.69
CA ALA A 115 -11.80 7.90 6.06
C ALA A 115 -11.95 6.64 6.92
N GLY A 116 -12.46 5.54 6.33
CA GLY A 116 -12.79 4.31 7.05
C GLY A 116 -14.04 4.44 7.94
N PRO A 117 -14.32 3.45 8.80
CA PRO A 117 -13.55 2.22 8.99
C PRO A 117 -13.71 1.27 7.80
N THR A 118 -12.68 0.47 7.53
CA THR A 118 -12.82 -0.70 6.65
C THR A 118 -13.67 -1.78 7.35
N SER A 119 -14.54 -2.44 6.59
CA SER A 119 -15.39 -3.54 7.08
C SER A 119 -14.71 -4.91 7.01
N HIS A 120 -13.65 -5.04 6.20
CA HIS A 120 -12.84 -6.24 6.00
C HIS A 120 -11.44 -5.82 5.53
N ASP A 121 -10.51 -6.77 5.49
CA ASP A 121 -9.13 -6.52 5.04
C ASP A 121 -9.06 -6.12 3.57
N LEU A 122 -8.11 -5.23 3.27
CA LEU A 122 -7.69 -4.88 1.92
C LEU A 122 -6.20 -5.19 1.75
N LEU A 123 -5.78 -5.66 0.59
CA LEU A 123 -4.37 -5.86 0.26
C LEU A 123 -3.87 -4.68 -0.59
N LEU A 124 -2.88 -3.96 -0.04
CA LEU A 124 -2.15 -2.95 -0.78
C LEU A 124 -1.00 -3.61 -1.56
N GLN A 125 -0.98 -3.36 -2.87
CA GLN A 125 0.09 -3.77 -3.77
C GLN A 125 0.69 -2.58 -4.50
N VAL A 126 1.84 -2.81 -5.13
CA VAL A 126 2.46 -1.86 -6.05
C VAL A 126 2.85 -2.59 -7.33
N LEU A 127 2.42 -2.06 -8.48
CA LEU A 127 2.97 -2.42 -9.77
C LEU A 127 4.28 -1.67 -9.98
N LEU A 128 5.40 -2.41 -9.98
CA LEU A 128 6.71 -1.83 -10.19
C LEU A 128 6.98 -1.56 -11.69
N ARG A 129 7.25 -0.30 -12.01
CA ARG A 129 7.77 0.20 -13.29
C ARG A 129 9.23 0.65 -13.16
N GLU A 130 9.66 0.95 -11.94
CA GLU A 130 11.03 1.27 -11.56
C GLU A 130 11.30 0.82 -10.11
N PRO A 131 12.56 0.79 -9.64
CA PRO A 131 12.86 0.52 -8.24
C PRO A 131 12.08 1.44 -7.31
N ASN A 132 11.39 0.89 -6.31
CA ASN A 132 10.53 1.66 -5.41
C ASN A 132 11.37 2.57 -4.49
N PRO A 133 11.25 3.91 -4.58
CA PRO A 133 12.01 4.83 -3.74
C PRO A 133 11.47 4.91 -2.29
N GLY A 134 10.30 4.33 -2.03
CA GLY A 134 9.60 4.38 -0.76
C GLY A 134 8.14 4.79 -0.95
N ILE A 135 7.30 4.33 -0.05
CA ILE A 135 5.87 4.66 0.00
C ILE A 135 5.60 5.25 1.38
N GLU A 136 4.96 6.39 1.44
CA GLU A 136 4.45 6.91 2.69
C GLU A 136 3.13 6.23 2.98
N PHE A 137 3.06 5.47 4.07
CA PHE A 137 1.86 4.72 4.41
C PHE A 137 1.50 4.95 5.88
N GLU A 138 0.23 5.26 6.11
CA GLU A 138 -0.34 5.36 7.45
C GLU A 138 -1.82 4.96 7.52
N PHE A 139 -2.23 4.44 8.68
CA PHE A 139 -3.64 4.30 9.08
C PHE A 139 -3.76 4.30 10.60
N TRP A 140 -4.99 4.41 11.09
CA TRP A 140 -5.35 4.36 12.50
C TRP A 140 -6.14 3.09 12.77
N LEU A 141 -5.82 2.38 13.84
CA LEU A 141 -6.50 1.14 14.22
C LEU A 141 -7.01 1.21 15.66
N PRO A 142 -8.22 0.70 15.96
CA PRO A 142 -8.67 0.51 17.33
C PRO A 142 -7.67 -0.35 18.11
N ARG A 143 -7.41 0.02 19.36
CA ARG A 143 -6.40 -0.62 20.19
C ARG A 143 -6.70 -2.11 20.42
N GLU A 144 -7.97 -2.49 20.53
CA GLU A 144 -8.38 -3.89 20.70
C GLU A 144 -8.02 -4.74 19.48
N ARG A 145 -7.88 -4.12 18.30
CA ARG A 145 -7.48 -4.76 17.05
C ARG A 145 -5.98 -4.65 16.77
N TYR A 146 -5.22 -3.97 17.63
CA TYR A 146 -3.79 -3.75 17.46
C TYR A 146 -2.91 -4.88 18.00
N SER A 147 -3.37 -5.60 19.04
CA SER A 147 -2.61 -6.67 19.69
C SER A 147 -2.02 -7.75 18.76
N PRO A 148 -2.62 -8.11 17.60
CA PRO A 148 -2.01 -9.07 16.66
C PRO A 148 -0.72 -8.58 15.97
N PHE A 149 -0.36 -7.31 16.12
CA PHE A 149 0.80 -6.68 15.47
C PHE A 149 1.92 -6.29 16.46
N GLN A 150 1.86 -6.73 17.72
CA GLN A 150 2.93 -6.64 18.72
C GLN A 150 3.67 -7.96 18.84
#